data_AF-A0A9E5M7J2-F1
#
_entry.id   AF-A0A9E5M7J2-F1
#
_cell.length_a   1.000
_cell.length_b   1.000
_cell.length_c   1.000
_cell.angle_alpha   90.00
_cell.angle_beta   90.00
_cell.angle_gamma   90.00
#
_symmetry.space_group_name_H-M   'P 1'
#
loop_
_entity.id
_entity.type
_entity.pdbx_description
1 polymer ?
#
loop_
_entity_poly.entity_id
_entity_poly.type
_entity_poly.pdbx_seq_one_letter_code
_entity_poly.pdbx_strand_id
1 'polypeptide(L)'
;MIMKSNSALQMRWMELLVAACFILAGILVVTDSMRVGNSWGSDGPEPGYFPFYIGCLMLAGAFWVVLRTLLSWKRDGGQEVFAERHEFNLMMLMLIPTAVFTAAIFVLGIYLASLIFIAAFMVWQGKYSYLKSVLVAASISSALYVLFEIWFLLPLPKGIIETWLG
;
A
#
# COMPACT_ATOMS: atom_id res chain seq x y z
N MET A 1 33.36 -1.01 -18.27
CA MET A 1 32.53 -0.28 -19.24
C MET A 1 31.14 -0.91 -19.19
N ILE A 2 30.25 -0.40 -18.35
CA ILE A 2 28.92 -0.99 -18.13
C ILE A 2 28.06 -0.58 -19.33
N MET A 3 27.61 -1.56 -20.11
CA MET A 3 26.69 -1.36 -21.21
C MET A 3 25.39 -0.80 -20.63
N LYS A 4 25.13 0.49 -20.89
CA LYS A 4 23.87 1.16 -20.53
C LYS A 4 22.76 0.48 -21.35
N SER A 5 22.04 -0.45 -20.71
CA SER A 5 20.96 -1.17 -21.37
C SER A 5 19.85 -0.20 -21.78
N ASN A 6 19.36 -0.31 -23.01
CA ASN A 6 18.21 0.44 -23.56
C ASN A 6 16.86 0.15 -22.84
N SER A 7 16.88 -0.45 -21.65
CA SER A 7 15.71 -0.95 -20.91
C SER A 7 15.67 -0.51 -19.43
N ALA A 8 16.36 0.57 -19.08
CA ALA A 8 16.28 1.17 -17.75
C ALA A 8 15.02 2.04 -17.61
N LEU A 9 14.30 1.89 -16.50
CA LEU A 9 13.14 2.73 -16.17
C LEU A 9 13.64 4.10 -15.70
N GLN A 10 13.10 5.17 -16.26
CA GLN A 10 13.54 6.54 -15.96
C GLN A 10 12.83 7.08 -14.72
N MET A 11 13.58 7.78 -13.86
CA MET A 11 13.11 8.37 -12.60
C MET A 11 11.86 9.23 -12.80
N ARG A 12 11.85 10.07 -13.84
CA ARG A 12 10.73 10.98 -14.14
C ARG A 12 9.37 10.30 -14.24
N TRP A 13 9.29 9.13 -14.89
CA TRP A 13 8.02 8.45 -15.10
C TRP A 13 7.50 7.88 -13.79
N MET A 14 8.40 7.41 -12.93
CA MET A 14 8.06 6.90 -11.61
C MET A 14 7.67 8.03 -10.66
N GLU A 15 8.40 9.15 -10.65
CA GLU A 15 8.04 10.33 -9.86
C GLU A 15 6.66 10.87 -10.25
N LEU A 16 6.38 10.99 -11.56
CA LEU A 16 5.09 11.45 -12.05
C LEU A 16 3.96 10.45 -11.74
N LEU A 17 4.20 9.14 -11.87
CA LEU A 17 3.23 8.10 -11.53
C LEU A 17 2.88 8.15 -10.04
N VAL A 18 3.88 8.17 -9.17
CA VAL A 18 3.68 8.21 -7.72
C VAL A 18 2.98 9.53 -7.33
N ALA A 19 3.44 10.66 -7.87
CA ALA A 19 2.79 11.95 -7.62
C ALA A 19 1.32 11.94 -8.08
N ALA A 20 1.01 11.35 -9.24
CA ALA A 20 -0.38 11.20 -9.69
C ALA A 20 -1.21 10.34 -8.73
N CYS A 21 -0.69 9.21 -8.23
CA CYS A 21 -1.36 8.41 -7.22
C CYS A 21 -1.64 9.21 -5.93
N PHE A 22 -0.67 9.99 -5.45
CA PHE A 22 -0.85 10.85 -4.28
C PHE A 22 -1.80 12.02 -4.51
N ILE A 23 -1.85 12.58 -5.73
CA ILE A 23 -2.85 13.58 -6.09
C ILE A 23 -4.25 12.97 -6.03
N LEU A 24 -4.46 11.80 -6.62
CA LEU A 24 -5.76 11.11 -6.59
C LEU A 24 -6.18 10.77 -5.15
N ALA A 25 -5.28 10.19 -4.36
CA ALA A 25 -5.53 9.87 -2.96
C ALA A 25 -5.78 11.14 -2.12
N GLY A 26 -5.01 12.20 -2.34
CA GLY A 26 -5.17 13.48 -1.65
C GLY A 26 -6.51 14.15 -1.96
N ILE A 27 -6.93 14.15 -3.24
CA ILE A 27 -8.26 14.64 -3.64
C ILE A 27 -9.34 13.84 -2.94
N LEU A 28 -9.26 12.50 -2.96
CA LEU A 28 -10.22 11.63 -2.30
C LEU A 28 -10.33 11.97 -0.81
N VAL A 29 -9.20 12.02 -0.11
CA VAL A 29 -9.15 12.34 1.33
C VAL A 29 -9.76 13.71 1.60
N VAL A 30 -9.40 14.75 0.84
CA VAL A 30 -9.95 16.11 1.03
C VAL A 30 -11.46 16.11 0.81
N THR A 31 -11.95 15.49 -0.26
CA THR A 31 -13.39 15.47 -0.57
C THR A 31 -14.18 14.70 0.49
N ASP A 32 -13.68 13.57 0.98
CA ASP A 32 -14.35 12.82 2.05
C ASP A 32 -14.30 13.55 3.39
N SER A 33 -13.19 14.23 3.68
CA SER A 33 -13.05 15.07 4.88
C SER A 33 -14.05 16.23 4.89
N MET A 34 -14.26 16.87 3.74
CA MET A 34 -15.29 17.91 3.59
C MET A 34 -16.71 17.34 3.75
N ARG A 35 -16.95 16.11 3.28
CA ARG A 35 -18.24 15.43 3.42
C ARG A 35 -18.57 15.09 4.88
N VAL A 36 -17.57 14.70 5.67
CA VAL A 36 -17.72 14.27 7.07
C VAL A 36 -17.65 15.45 8.06
N GLY A 37 -17.20 16.63 7.60
CA GLY A 37 -17.05 17.84 8.40
C GLY A 37 -15.58 18.09 8.77
N ASN A 38 -15.08 19.28 8.43
CA ASN A 38 -13.67 19.67 8.62
C ASN A 38 -13.50 20.95 9.45
N SER A 39 -14.51 21.37 10.19
CA SER A 39 -14.50 22.56 11.03
C SER A 39 -14.04 22.24 12.45
N TRP A 40 -13.71 23.29 13.20
CA TRP A 40 -13.44 23.19 14.62
C TRP A 40 -14.71 23.58 15.38
N GLY A 41 -15.41 22.58 15.92
CA GLY A 41 -16.68 22.77 16.62
C GLY A 41 -16.50 23.18 18.08
N SER A 42 -17.63 23.38 18.77
CA SER A 42 -17.65 23.68 20.21
C SER A 42 -17.05 22.56 21.05
N ASP A 43 -17.18 21.31 20.58
CA ASP A 43 -16.78 20.10 21.30
C ASP A 43 -15.43 19.55 20.81
N GLY A 44 -14.73 20.30 19.94
CA GLY A 44 -13.44 19.94 19.38
C GLY A 44 -13.43 19.78 17.85
N PRO A 45 -12.32 19.25 17.27
CA PRO A 45 -12.20 19.07 15.83
C PRO A 45 -13.17 18.02 15.32
N GLU A 46 -13.87 18.34 14.23
CA GLU A 46 -14.69 17.36 13.53
C GLU A 46 -13.82 16.21 12.98
N PRO A 47 -14.40 15.02 12.68
CA PRO A 47 -13.63 13.86 12.26
C PRO A 47 -12.80 14.10 10.98
N GLY A 48 -13.26 14.97 10.09
CA GLY A 48 -12.56 15.36 8.87
C GLY A 48 -11.56 16.50 9.06
N TYR A 49 -11.48 17.16 10.22
CA TYR A 49 -10.59 18.30 10.43
C TYR A 49 -9.12 17.92 10.18
N PHE A 50 -8.60 16.92 10.89
CA PHE A 50 -7.21 16.49 10.68
C PHE A 50 -6.96 15.85 9.31
N PRO A 51 -7.79 14.90 8.83
CA PRO A 51 -7.63 14.32 7.51
C PRO A 51 -7.62 15.35 6.38
N PHE A 52 -8.39 16.44 6.49
CA PHE A 52 -8.40 17.53 5.52
C PHE A 52 -7.02 18.18 5.35
N TYR A 53 -6.36 18.61 6.45
CA TYR A 53 -5.04 19.24 6.37
C TYR A 53 -3.97 18.27 5.88
N ILE A 54 -4.03 17.00 6.31
CA ILE A 54 -3.13 15.96 5.81
C ILE A 54 -3.31 15.78 4.30
N GLY A 55 -4.56 15.73 3.82
CA GLY A 55 -4.88 15.68 2.39
C GLY A 55 -4.33 16.88 1.62
N CYS A 56 -4.47 18.10 2.16
CA CYS A 56 -3.90 19.31 1.55
C CYS A 56 -2.36 19.26 1.50
N LEU A 57 -1.70 18.81 2.56
CA LEU A 57 -0.24 18.65 2.59
C LEU A 57 0.24 17.58 1.60
N MET A 58 -0.49 16.46 1.50
CA MET A 58 -0.22 15.43 0.49
C MET A 58 -0.33 15.99 -0.92
N LEU A 59 -1.37 16.77 -1.21
CA LEU A 59 -1.54 17.44 -2.51
C LEU A 59 -0.41 18.42 -2.80
N ALA A 60 -0.08 19.28 -1.84
CA ALA A 60 1.01 20.25 -1.98
C ALA A 60 2.34 19.55 -2.27
N GLY A 61 2.67 18.49 -1.52
CA GLY A 61 3.87 17.68 -1.73
C GLY A 61 3.88 16.99 -3.10
N ALA A 62 2.76 16.42 -3.53
CA ALA A 62 2.67 15.76 -4.82
C ALA A 62 2.78 16.75 -5.99
N PHE A 63 2.14 17.91 -5.93
CA PHE A 63 2.32 18.98 -6.91
C PHE A 63 3.75 19.51 -6.93
N TRP A 64 4.39 19.61 -5.77
CA TRP A 64 5.80 19.98 -5.68
C TRP A 64 6.71 18.98 -6.39
N VAL A 65 6.46 17.67 -6.23
CA VAL A 65 7.18 16.62 -6.98
C VAL A 65 6.96 16.79 -8.47
N VAL A 66 5.72 16.95 -8.94
CA VAL A 66 5.43 17.17 -10.37
C VAL A 66 6.20 18.39 -10.91
N LEU A 67 6.16 19.52 -10.20
CA LEU A 67 6.86 20.73 -10.60
C LEU A 67 8.37 20.49 -10.67
N ARG A 68 8.96 19.88 -9.64
CA ARG A 68 10.38 19.56 -9.58
C ARG A 68 10.80 18.65 -10.73
N THR A 69 10.05 17.59 -11.01
CA THR A 69 10.32 16.64 -12.09
C THR A 69 10.22 17.31 -13.47
N LEU A 70 9.25 18.21 -13.68
CA LEU A 70 9.13 18.95 -14.94
C LEU A 70 10.28 19.96 -15.13
N LEU A 71 10.71 20.63 -14.05
CA LEU A 71 11.84 21.56 -14.09
C LEU A 71 13.17 20.85 -14.33
N SER A 72 13.43 19.73 -13.64
CA SER A 72 14.65 18.93 -13.82
C SER A 72 14.70 18.31 -15.22
N TRP A 73 13.57 17.92 -15.79
CA TRP A 73 13.51 17.41 -17.15
C TRP A 73 14.00 18.45 -18.16
N LYS A 74 13.56 19.70 -18.06
CA LYS A 74 14.04 20.78 -18.96
C LYS A 74 15.55 20.99 -18.88
N ARG A 75 16.17 20.73 -17.73
CA ARG A 75 17.60 20.95 -17.51
C ARG A 75 18.47 19.76 -17.91
N ASP A 76 18.07 18.55 -17.51
CA ASP A 76 18.95 17.37 -17.50
C ASP A 76 18.51 16.30 -18.52
N GLY A 77 17.46 16.57 -19.30
CA GLY A 77 16.95 15.68 -20.36
C GLY A 77 16.23 14.41 -19.85
N GLY A 78 16.19 14.21 -18.54
CA GLY A 78 15.50 13.09 -17.87
C GLY A 78 16.19 11.74 -18.05
N GLN A 79 17.52 11.73 -17.99
CA GLN A 79 18.34 10.51 -18.11
C GLN A 79 18.61 9.78 -16.79
N GLU A 80 18.09 10.29 -15.67
CA GLU A 80 18.22 9.62 -14.38
C GLU A 80 17.48 8.28 -14.38
N VAL A 81 18.18 7.24 -13.93
CA VAL A 81 17.70 5.87 -13.88
C VAL A 81 17.07 5.62 -12.51
N PHE A 82 15.83 5.14 -12.49
CA PHE A 82 15.14 4.69 -11.27
C PHE A 82 15.59 3.29 -10.86
N ALA A 83 15.44 2.35 -11.78
CA ALA A 83 15.74 0.94 -11.58
C ALA A 83 16.04 0.28 -12.92
N GLU A 84 16.94 -0.70 -12.87
CA GLU A 84 17.11 -1.62 -13.99
C GLU A 84 15.93 -2.60 -14.10
N ARG A 85 15.74 -3.19 -15.28
CA ARG A 85 14.65 -4.16 -15.54
C ARG A 85 14.62 -5.29 -14.51
N HIS A 86 15.78 -5.78 -14.10
CA HIS A 86 15.89 -6.85 -13.11
C HIS A 86 15.40 -6.41 -11.72
N GLU A 87 15.85 -5.25 -11.26
CA GLU A 87 15.46 -4.68 -9.97
C GLU A 87 13.96 -4.38 -9.94
N PHE A 88 13.42 -3.80 -11.02
CA PHE A 88 11.99 -3.55 -11.17
C PHE A 88 11.16 -4.84 -11.09
N ASN A 89 11.63 -5.93 -11.71
CA ASN A 89 10.94 -7.22 -11.63
C ASN A 89 10.96 -7.78 -10.20
N LEU A 90 12.06 -7.62 -9.45
CA LEU A 90 12.12 -8.01 -8.04
C LEU A 90 11.15 -7.20 -7.18
N MET A 91 11.01 -5.90 -7.45
CA MET A 91 10.00 -5.06 -6.79
C MET A 91 8.58 -5.54 -7.09
N MET A 92 8.27 -5.83 -8.35
CA MET A 92 6.96 -6.35 -8.75
C MET A 92 6.65 -7.71 -8.12
N LEU A 93 7.67 -8.54 -7.88
CA LEU A 93 7.54 -9.84 -7.23
C LEU A 93 7.04 -9.74 -5.78
N MET A 94 7.28 -8.59 -5.12
CA MET A 94 6.72 -8.30 -3.80
C MET A 94 5.40 -7.54 -3.91
N LEU A 95 5.33 -6.54 -4.79
CA LEU A 95 4.18 -5.64 -4.91
C LEU A 95 2.91 -6.37 -5.37
N ILE A 96 2.99 -7.22 -6.41
CA ILE A 96 1.82 -7.88 -6.99
C ILE A 96 1.17 -8.84 -5.97
N PRO A 97 1.91 -9.75 -5.33
CA PRO A 97 1.32 -10.65 -4.33
C PRO A 97 0.73 -9.88 -3.14
N THR A 98 1.37 -8.79 -2.68
CA THR A 98 0.81 -7.97 -1.60
C THR A 98 -0.48 -7.28 -2.03
N ALA A 99 -0.56 -6.75 -3.25
CA ALA A 99 -1.79 -6.16 -3.78
C ALA A 99 -2.91 -7.21 -3.91
N VAL A 100 -2.59 -8.42 -4.39
CA VAL A 100 -3.52 -9.55 -4.44
C VAL A 100 -3.99 -9.94 -3.03
N PHE A 101 -3.10 -9.95 -2.04
CA PHE A 101 -3.47 -10.17 -0.64
C PHE A 101 -4.46 -9.10 -0.16
N THR A 102 -4.19 -7.81 -0.36
CA THR A 102 -5.12 -6.73 0.02
C THR A 102 -6.48 -6.88 -0.66
N ALA A 103 -6.51 -7.24 -1.94
CA ALA A 103 -7.76 -7.52 -2.65
C ALA A 103 -8.48 -8.76 -2.09
N ALA A 104 -7.75 -9.80 -1.72
CA ALA A 104 -8.31 -11.02 -1.15
C ALA A 104 -8.96 -10.80 0.22
N ILE A 105 -8.52 -9.82 1.01
CA ILE A 105 -9.14 -9.46 2.30
C ILE A 105 -10.63 -9.16 2.14
N PHE A 106 -11.04 -8.49 1.05
CA PHE A 106 -12.45 -8.14 0.83
C PHE A 106 -13.38 -9.35 0.67
N VAL A 107 -12.85 -10.52 0.28
CA VAL A 107 -13.63 -11.74 0.03
C VAL A 107 -13.39 -12.78 1.12
N LEU A 108 -12.12 -13.04 1.42
CA LEU A 108 -11.69 -14.09 2.34
C LEU A 108 -11.61 -13.62 3.78
N GLY A 109 -11.50 -12.31 4.01
CA GLY A 109 -11.22 -11.73 5.31
C GLY A 109 -9.74 -11.74 5.64
N ILE A 110 -9.36 -10.95 6.64
CA ILE A 110 -7.93 -10.71 6.91
C ILE A 110 -7.21 -11.96 7.41
N TYR A 111 -7.87 -12.82 8.19
CA TYR A 111 -7.22 -13.99 8.79
C TYR A 111 -6.94 -15.04 7.73
N LEU A 112 -7.96 -15.49 6.99
CA LEU A 112 -7.77 -16.47 5.94
C LEU A 112 -6.87 -15.95 4.82
N ALA A 113 -7.03 -14.67 4.42
CA ALA A 113 -6.14 -14.06 3.42
C ALA A 113 -4.68 -14.04 3.92
N SER A 114 -4.44 -13.72 5.20
CA SER A 114 -3.08 -13.69 5.76
C SER A 114 -2.47 -15.08 5.84
N LEU A 115 -3.26 -16.09 6.23
CA LEU A 115 -2.81 -17.48 6.29
C LEU A 115 -2.37 -17.97 4.91
N ILE A 116 -3.20 -17.76 3.89
CA ILE A 116 -2.89 -18.15 2.51
C ILE A 116 -1.67 -17.36 2.00
N PHE A 117 -1.66 -16.04 2.21
CA PHE A 117 -0.57 -15.19 1.76
C PHE A 117 0.77 -15.62 2.37
N ILE A 118 0.85 -15.77 3.69
CA ILE A 118 2.08 -16.16 4.39
C ILE A 118 2.54 -17.55 3.94
N ALA A 119 1.65 -18.54 3.90
CA ALA A 119 2.00 -19.90 3.49
C ALA A 119 2.49 -19.93 2.04
N ALA A 120 1.78 -19.27 1.13
CA ALA A 120 2.16 -19.19 -0.28
C ALA A 120 3.51 -18.47 -0.45
N PHE A 121 3.73 -17.36 0.25
CA PHE A 121 4.98 -16.60 0.16
C PHE A 121 6.17 -17.37 0.72
N MET A 122 5.99 -18.09 1.83
CA MET A 122 7.04 -18.93 2.41
C MET A 122 7.43 -20.10 1.50
N VAL A 123 6.47 -20.72 0.81
CA VAL A 123 6.75 -21.82 -0.12
C VAL A 123 7.36 -21.29 -1.41
N TRP A 124 6.74 -20.29 -2.03
CA TRP A 124 7.13 -19.81 -3.36
C TRP A 124 8.42 -18.98 -3.32
N GLN A 125 8.47 -17.97 -2.46
CA GLN A 125 9.60 -17.03 -2.39
C GLN A 125 10.65 -17.49 -1.37
N GLY A 126 10.21 -17.98 -0.21
CA GLY A 126 11.10 -18.45 0.85
C GLY A 126 11.67 -19.86 0.64
N LYS A 127 11.10 -20.64 -0.29
CA LYS A 127 11.44 -22.05 -0.55
C LYS A 127 11.47 -22.91 0.71
N TYR A 128 10.61 -22.59 1.68
CA TYR A 128 10.45 -23.37 2.91
C TYR A 128 9.61 -24.62 2.66
N SER A 129 9.75 -25.62 3.55
CA SER A 129 8.88 -26.80 3.55
C SER A 129 7.42 -26.41 3.80
N TYR A 130 6.48 -27.07 3.11
CA TYR A 130 5.04 -26.85 3.25
C TYR A 130 4.58 -26.93 4.70
N LEU A 131 5.08 -27.89 5.48
CA LEU A 131 4.69 -28.06 6.89
C LEU A 131 5.08 -26.85 7.74
N LYS A 132 6.32 -26.38 7.60
CA LYS A 132 6.79 -25.17 8.31
C LYS A 132 5.98 -23.94 7.90
N SER A 133 5.66 -23.82 6.61
CA SER A 133 4.93 -22.69 6.05
C SER A 133 3.50 -22.61 6.59
N VAL A 134 2.79 -23.74 6.60
CA VAL A 134 1.43 -23.83 7.15
C VAL A 134 1.43 -23.57 8.66
N LEU A 135 2.40 -24.14 9.39
CA LEU A 135 2.48 -23.95 10.85
C LEU A 135 2.70 -22.47 11.19
N VAL A 136 3.67 -21.81 10.55
CA VAL A 136 3.95 -20.39 10.77
C VAL A 136 2.75 -19.52 10.36
N ALA A 137 2.15 -19.78 9.19
CA ALA A 137 0.98 -19.05 8.74
C ALA A 137 -0.21 -19.17 9.71
N ALA A 138 -0.49 -20.38 10.19
CA ALA A 138 -1.54 -20.61 11.18
C ALA A 138 -1.22 -19.93 12.52
N SER A 139 0.04 -19.99 12.99
CA SER A 139 0.45 -19.32 14.23
C SER A 139 0.28 -17.80 14.13
N ILE A 140 0.73 -17.18 13.05
CA ILE A 140 0.62 -15.71 12.86
C ILE A 140 -0.85 -15.30 12.76
N SER A 141 -1.65 -16.01 11.94
CA SER A 141 -3.07 -15.70 11.78
C SER A 141 -3.83 -15.84 13.11
N SER A 142 -3.57 -16.89 13.88
CA SER A 142 -4.16 -17.08 15.22
C SER A 142 -3.71 -16.03 16.21
N ALA A 143 -2.43 -15.62 16.17
CA ALA A 143 -1.91 -14.56 17.04
C ALA A 143 -2.59 -13.22 16.75
N LEU A 144 -2.81 -12.88 15.48
CA LEU A 144 -3.58 -11.68 15.09
C LEU A 144 -5.01 -11.75 15.61
N TYR A 145 -5.68 -12.90 15.49
CA TYR A 145 -7.04 -13.09 16.03
C TYR A 145 -7.09 -12.86 17.54
N VAL A 146 -6.19 -13.48 18.30
CA VAL A 146 -6.13 -13.30 19.77
C VAL A 146 -5.86 -11.85 20.13
N LEU A 147 -4.88 -11.22 19.49
CA LEU A 147 -4.49 -9.85 19.78
C LEU A 147 -5.64 -8.86 19.50
N PHE A 148 -6.29 -8.95 18.35
CA PHE A 148 -7.28 -7.97 17.95
C PHE A 148 -8.67 -8.26 18.50
N GLU A 149 -9.17 -9.49 18.39
CA GLU A 149 -10.55 -9.80 18.82
C GLU A 149 -10.66 -10.08 20.30
N ILE A 150 -9.69 -10.80 20.89
CA ILE A 150 -9.79 -11.17 22.31
C ILE A 150 -9.23 -10.07 23.22
N TRP A 151 -8.08 -9.48 22.88
CA TRP A 151 -7.46 -8.46 23.73
C TRP A 151 -7.93 -7.04 23.41
N PHE A 152 -7.89 -6.62 22.14
CA PHE A 152 -8.29 -5.26 21.77
C PHE A 152 -9.78 -5.09 21.52
N LEU A 153 -10.55 -6.18 21.45
CA LEU A 153 -11.98 -6.17 21.15
C LEU A 153 -12.29 -5.39 19.86
N LEU A 154 -11.34 -5.37 18.92
CA LEU A 154 -11.44 -4.65 17.65
C LEU A 154 -11.81 -5.65 16.55
N PRO A 155 -13.02 -5.56 15.98
CA PRO A 155 -13.40 -6.45 14.89
C PRO A 155 -12.61 -6.08 13.63
N LEU A 156 -11.81 -7.03 13.15
CA LEU A 156 -11.15 -6.90 11.86
C LEU A 156 -12.07 -7.32 10.71
N PRO A 157 -11.80 -6.90 9.46
CA PRO A 157 -12.60 -7.32 8.31
C PRO A 157 -12.63 -8.84 8.17
N LYS A 158 -13.77 -9.43 8.54
CA LYS A 158 -14.07 -10.84 8.35
C LYS A 158 -14.64 -11.06 6.94
N GLY A 159 -14.17 -12.09 6.26
CA GLY A 159 -14.64 -12.46 4.93
C GLY A 159 -15.87 -13.34 4.99
N ILE A 160 -16.38 -13.69 3.82
CA ILE A 160 -17.62 -14.46 3.66
C ILE A 160 -17.58 -15.71 4.55
N ILE A 161 -16.50 -16.49 4.46
CA ILE A 161 -16.32 -17.76 5.19
C ILE A 161 -16.31 -17.55 6.70
N GLU A 162 -15.67 -16.49 7.18
CA GLU A 162 -15.51 -16.21 8.61
C GLU A 162 -16.85 -15.72 9.20
N THR A 163 -17.64 -14.95 8.45
CA THR A 163 -19.02 -14.61 8.85
C THR A 163 -19.96 -15.81 8.96
N TRP A 164 -19.70 -16.93 8.26
CA TRP A 164 -20.50 -18.16 8.43
C TRP A 164 -20.11 -18.95 9.69
N LEU A 165 -18.88 -18.79 10.18
CA LEU A 165 -18.35 -19.54 11.32
C LEU A 165 -18.59 -18.83 12.66
N GLY A 166 -18.95 -17.54 12.64
CA GLY A 166 -19.25 -16.71 13.83
C GLY A 166 -18.12 -15.77 14.21
#